data_AF-A0A6A4GMD9-F1
#
_entry.id   AF-A0A6A4GMD9-F1
#
_cell.length_a   1.000
_cell.length_b   1.000
_cell.length_c   1.000
_cell.angle_alpha   90.00
_cell.angle_beta   90.00
_cell.angle_gamma   90.00
#
_symmetry.space_group_name_H-M   'P 1'
#
loop_
_entity.id
_entity.type
_entity.pdbx_description
1 polymer ?
#
loop_
_entity_poly.entity_id
_entity_poly.type
_entity_poly.pdbx_seq_one_letter_code
_entity_poly.pdbx_strand_id
1 'polypeptide(L)'
;MPAYRTKMRCAFASPEPIKEKKPRAPRKKLTEEEKAEAAEKRSARKEWMEATKEWEEALLPWRQDEDFKWPTGTLGIYKSDAKSKYSLTDADILTLRHESISNSPKSFFSYVDVRNLAEKKFASGAMKDGYDLPELRALVEIVSIRLFRKIDHLPNRRVRTNWSEMNVNLRLIGNYDGTREKERKMGAANGAVKKA
;
A
#
# COMPACT_ATOMS: atom_id res chain seq x y z
N MET A 1 -10.31 28.71 -2.32
CA MET A 1 -9.53 29.43 -3.36
C MET A 1 -10.17 29.18 -4.72
N PRO A 2 -10.51 30.22 -5.50
CA PRO A 2 -11.01 30.03 -6.87
C PRO A 2 -9.85 29.68 -7.82
N ALA A 3 -10.09 28.79 -8.78
CA ALA A 3 -9.11 28.40 -9.79
C ALA A 3 -9.00 29.50 -10.86
N TYR A 4 -8.01 30.38 -10.73
CA TYR A 4 -7.67 31.35 -11.77
C TYR A 4 -6.95 30.63 -12.93
N ARG A 5 -7.71 30.23 -13.95
CA ARG A 5 -7.16 29.95 -15.29
C ARG A 5 -7.77 30.91 -16.30
N THR A 6 -7.41 32.18 -16.18
CA THR A 6 -7.71 33.17 -17.21
C THR A 6 -6.60 33.11 -18.25
N LYS A 7 -6.86 32.45 -19.39
CA LYS A 7 -5.95 32.52 -20.55
C LYS A 7 -6.06 33.93 -21.12
N MET A 8 -5.01 34.76 -20.97
CA MET A 8 -4.96 36.07 -21.63
C MET A 8 -5.03 35.85 -23.15
N ARG A 9 -6.03 36.43 -23.81
CA ARG A 9 -6.11 36.49 -25.28
C ARG A 9 -5.62 37.87 -25.73
N CYS A 10 -4.71 37.90 -26.70
CA CYS A 10 -4.22 39.12 -27.32
C CYS A 10 -5.38 39.91 -27.96
N ALA A 11 -5.39 41.24 -27.78
CA ALA A 11 -6.47 42.13 -28.22
C ALA A 11 -6.73 42.14 -29.75
N PHE A 12 -5.83 41.57 -30.55
CA PHE A 12 -5.93 41.48 -32.02
C PHE A 12 -6.23 40.08 -32.55
N ALA A 13 -6.51 39.10 -31.68
CA ALA A 13 -6.94 37.79 -32.14
C ALA A 13 -8.41 37.85 -32.59
N SER A 14 -8.64 37.76 -33.90
CA SER A 14 -9.97 37.62 -34.51
C SER A 14 -10.76 36.54 -33.75
N PRO A 15 -12.01 36.81 -33.33
CA PRO A 15 -12.78 35.85 -32.55
C PRO A 15 -12.97 34.57 -33.38
N GLU A 16 -12.40 33.46 -32.90
CA GLU A 16 -12.68 32.13 -33.46
C GLU A 16 -14.20 31.94 -33.51
N PRO A 17 -14.76 31.41 -34.62
CA PRO A 17 -16.20 31.19 -34.73
C PRO A 17 -16.68 30.32 -33.56
N ILE A 18 -17.69 30.82 -32.84
CA ILE A 18 -18.30 30.12 -31.70
C ILE A 18 -18.82 28.80 -32.24
N LYS A 19 -18.12 27.70 -31.95
CA LYS A 19 -18.57 26.36 -32.33
C LYS A 19 -19.92 26.12 -31.67
N GLU A 20 -20.97 26.06 -32.47
CA GLU A 20 -22.32 25.74 -32.01
C GLU A 20 -22.29 24.43 -31.23
N LYS A 21 -22.78 24.47 -29.99
CA LYS A 21 -22.85 23.28 -29.15
C LYS A 21 -23.90 22.35 -29.75
N LYS A 22 -23.46 21.20 -30.28
CA LYS A 22 -24.38 20.16 -30.76
C LYS A 22 -25.39 19.81 -29.65
N PRO A 23 -26.69 19.63 -29.98
CA PRO A 23 -27.69 19.25 -29.00
C PRO A 23 -27.31 17.94 -28.33
N ARG A 24 -27.52 17.86 -27.01
CA ARG A 24 -27.19 16.69 -26.21
C ARG A 24 -28.06 15.51 -26.67
N ALA A 25 -27.43 14.38 -27.02
CA ALA A 25 -28.15 13.20 -27.47
C ALA A 25 -29.21 12.75 -26.43
N PRO A 26 -30.37 12.24 -26.88
CA PRO A 26 -31.42 11.77 -25.98
C PRO A 26 -30.90 10.62 -25.10
N ARG A 27 -31.29 10.63 -23.82
CA ARG A 27 -30.89 9.61 -22.85
C ARG A 27 -31.47 8.25 -23.25
N LYS A 28 -30.60 7.23 -23.40
CA LYS A 28 -31.01 5.83 -23.63
C LYS A 28 -31.90 5.39 -22.47
N LYS A 29 -33.11 4.88 -22.76
CA LYS A 29 -33.99 4.29 -21.75
C LYS A 29 -33.38 2.94 -21.36
N LEU A 30 -32.91 2.82 -20.12
CA LEU A 30 -32.43 1.55 -19.57
C LEU A 30 -33.58 0.53 -19.54
N THR A 31 -33.29 -0.72 -19.91
CA THR A 31 -34.23 -1.85 -19.77
C THR A 31 -34.49 -2.14 -18.29
N GLU A 32 -35.52 -2.92 -17.98
CA GLU A 32 -35.85 -3.26 -16.58
C GLU A 32 -34.73 -4.07 -15.91
N GLU A 33 -34.06 -4.93 -16.66
CA GLU A 33 -32.88 -5.69 -16.22
C GLU A 33 -31.70 -4.77 -15.90
N GLU A 34 -31.37 -3.81 -16.77
CA GLU A 34 -30.28 -2.86 -16.52
C GLU A 34 -30.60 -1.92 -15.32
N LYS A 35 -31.88 -1.67 -15.03
CA LYS A 35 -32.29 -0.91 -13.84
C LYS A 35 -32.11 -1.72 -12.56
N ALA A 36 -32.39 -3.02 -12.58
CA ALA A 36 -32.19 -3.91 -11.43
C ALA A 36 -30.70 -4.02 -11.10
N GLU A 37 -29.84 -4.28 -12.09
CA GLU A 37 -28.39 -4.30 -11.88
C GLU A 37 -27.85 -2.96 -11.37
N ALA A 38 -28.38 -1.85 -11.90
CA ALA A 38 -27.98 -0.52 -11.44
C ALA A 38 -28.43 -0.24 -10.00
N ALA A 39 -29.53 -0.84 -9.54
CA ALA A 39 -29.98 -0.74 -8.16
C ALA A 39 -29.08 -1.57 -7.22
N GLU A 40 -28.73 -2.80 -7.60
CA GLU A 40 -27.80 -3.65 -6.85
C GLU A 40 -26.40 -3.05 -6.74
N LYS A 41 -25.86 -2.52 -7.84
CA LYS A 41 -24.57 -1.79 -7.83
C LYS A 41 -24.62 -0.54 -6.95
N ARG A 42 -25.80 0.05 -6.74
CA ARG A 42 -25.98 1.20 -5.83
C ARG A 42 -26.06 0.79 -4.37
N SER A 43 -26.72 -0.32 -4.03
CA SER A 43 -26.75 -0.82 -2.65
C SER A 43 -25.36 -1.28 -2.22
N ALA A 44 -24.67 -2.08 -3.04
CA ALA A 44 -23.30 -2.53 -2.76
C ALA A 44 -22.35 -1.34 -2.55
N ARG A 45 -22.49 -0.27 -3.35
CA ARG A 45 -21.68 0.94 -3.18
C ARG A 45 -22.01 1.70 -1.90
N LYS A 46 -23.26 1.71 -1.45
CA LYS A 46 -23.64 2.35 -0.18
C LYS A 46 -23.05 1.60 1.01
N GLU A 47 -23.21 0.28 1.04
CA GLU A 47 -22.62 -0.59 2.07
C GLU A 47 -21.10 -0.41 2.14
N TRP A 48 -20.45 -0.40 0.97
CA TRP A 48 -19.01 -0.12 0.90
C TRP A 48 -18.65 1.27 1.45
N MET A 49 -19.42 2.31 1.10
CA MET A 49 -19.17 3.66 1.61
C MET A 49 -19.36 3.74 3.13
N GLU A 50 -20.37 3.08 3.69
CA GLU A 50 -20.61 3.01 5.13
C GLU A 50 -19.46 2.27 5.84
N ALA A 51 -19.05 1.10 5.33
CA ALA A 51 -17.91 0.35 5.85
C ALA A 51 -16.60 1.15 5.80
N THR A 52 -16.34 1.88 4.70
CA THR A 52 -15.16 2.75 4.61
C THR A 52 -15.21 3.88 5.62
N LYS A 53 -16.39 4.45 5.88
CA LYS A 53 -16.56 5.54 6.82
C LYS A 53 -16.33 5.06 8.25
N GLU A 54 -16.96 3.96 8.64
CA GLU A 54 -16.75 3.34 9.96
C GLU A 54 -15.29 2.96 10.18
N TRP A 55 -14.64 2.44 9.14
CA TRP A 55 -13.23 2.13 9.16
C TRP A 55 -12.38 3.38 9.40
N GLU A 56 -12.57 4.44 8.62
CA GLU A 56 -11.82 5.70 8.76
C GLU A 56 -12.03 6.37 10.12
N GLU A 57 -13.25 6.32 10.68
CA GLU A 57 -13.56 6.83 12.02
C GLU A 57 -12.88 6.02 13.13
N ALA A 58 -12.68 4.71 12.93
CA ALA A 58 -11.98 3.85 13.86
C ALA A 58 -10.45 4.00 13.82
N LEU A 59 -9.90 4.67 12.80
CA LEU A 59 -8.45 4.87 12.69
C LEU A 59 -7.97 5.91 13.71
N LEU A 60 -7.12 5.46 14.62
CA LEU A 60 -6.36 6.34 15.51
C LEU A 60 -4.95 6.49 14.96
N PRO A 61 -4.56 7.69 14.48
CA PRO A 61 -3.21 7.93 14.00
C PRO A 61 -2.19 7.64 15.10
N TRP A 62 -1.12 6.94 14.74
CA TRP A 62 -0.03 6.75 15.68
C TRP A 62 0.67 8.08 15.93
N ARG A 63 0.90 8.40 17.21
CA ARG A 63 1.68 9.57 17.59
C ARG A 63 3.14 9.31 17.21
N GLN A 64 3.60 9.98 16.17
CA GLN A 64 4.93 9.78 15.61
C GLN A 64 5.99 10.04 16.68
N ASP A 65 6.82 9.03 16.93
CA ASP A 65 8.00 9.10 17.78
C ASP A 65 9.23 8.95 16.87
N GLU A 66 10.04 10.01 16.76
CA GLU A 66 11.21 10.02 15.88
C GLU A 66 12.35 9.13 16.41
N ASP A 67 12.35 8.85 17.72
CA ASP A 67 13.37 8.00 18.35
C ASP A 67 13.03 6.51 18.27
N PHE A 68 11.83 6.18 17.77
CA PHE A 68 11.38 4.80 17.65
C PHE A 68 12.23 4.00 16.65
N LYS A 69 12.75 2.86 17.10
CA LYS A 69 13.53 1.93 16.28
C LYS A 69 13.00 0.52 16.40
N TRP A 70 12.81 -0.15 15.27
CA TRP A 70 12.41 -1.55 15.25
C TRP A 70 13.56 -2.46 15.71
N PRO A 71 13.26 -3.57 16.42
CA PRO A 71 14.28 -4.51 16.84
C PRO A 71 14.93 -5.18 15.63
N THR A 72 16.17 -5.61 15.82
CA THR A 72 16.96 -6.30 14.78
C THR A 72 16.25 -7.57 14.31
N GLY A 73 16.29 -7.83 13.00
CA GLY A 73 15.57 -8.92 12.35
C GLY A 73 14.15 -8.59 11.89
N THR A 74 13.57 -7.46 12.31
CA THR A 74 12.23 -7.03 11.85
C THR A 74 12.19 -6.88 10.34
N LEU A 75 11.11 -7.38 9.73
CA LEU A 75 10.80 -7.18 8.32
C LEU A 75 10.04 -5.87 8.14
N GLY A 76 10.58 -4.99 7.31
CA GLY A 76 10.07 -3.67 7.01
C GLY A 76 9.58 -3.57 5.57
N ILE A 77 8.60 -2.71 5.35
CA ILE A 77 8.09 -2.33 4.03
C ILE A 77 7.98 -0.81 3.95
N TYR A 78 8.20 -0.25 2.75
CA TYR A 78 7.98 1.17 2.52
C TYR A 78 6.49 1.50 2.44
N LYS A 79 6.15 2.74 2.81
CA LYS A 79 4.80 3.30 2.63
C LYS A 79 4.25 3.10 1.22
N SER A 80 5.04 3.40 0.19
CA SER A 80 4.62 3.27 -1.23
C SER A 80 4.28 1.83 -1.61
N ASP A 81 5.04 0.87 -1.09
CA ASP A 81 4.87 -0.54 -1.40
C ASP A 81 3.68 -1.10 -0.61
N ALA A 82 3.47 -0.66 0.65
CA ALA A 82 2.26 -0.97 1.41
C ALA A 82 0.98 -0.47 0.71
N LYS A 83 0.97 0.78 0.22
CA LYS A 83 -0.19 1.34 -0.52
C LYS A 83 -0.48 0.57 -1.81
N SER A 84 0.56 0.34 -2.61
CA SER A 84 0.39 -0.26 -3.94
C SER A 84 0.07 -1.75 -3.87
N LYS A 85 0.66 -2.47 -2.91
CA LYS A 85 0.49 -3.93 -2.79
C LYS A 85 -0.73 -4.28 -1.97
N TYR A 86 -0.95 -3.63 -0.83
CA TYR A 86 -2.03 -3.94 0.12
C TYR A 86 -3.27 -3.04 -0.03
N SER A 87 -3.34 -2.18 -1.06
CA SER A 87 -4.43 -1.20 -1.26
C SER A 87 -4.80 -0.40 0.00
N LEU A 88 -3.80 -0.12 0.84
CA LEU A 88 -3.95 0.71 2.03
C LEU A 88 -3.88 2.19 1.65
N THR A 89 -4.64 3.00 2.36
CA THR A 89 -4.61 4.47 2.25
C THR A 89 -3.46 5.04 3.08
N ASP A 90 -3.17 6.33 2.89
CA ASP A 90 -2.19 7.00 3.75
C ASP A 90 -2.67 7.07 5.20
N ALA A 91 -3.98 7.25 5.43
CA ALA A 91 -4.59 7.27 6.76
C ALA A 91 -4.41 5.93 7.47
N ASP A 92 -4.69 4.82 6.77
CA ASP A 92 -4.49 3.46 7.26
C ASP A 92 -3.06 3.26 7.76
N ILE A 93 -2.08 3.58 6.92
CA ILE A 93 -0.68 3.30 7.21
C ILE A 93 -0.15 4.17 8.34
N LEU A 94 -0.65 5.40 8.49
CA LEU A 94 -0.24 6.31 9.57
C LEU A 94 -0.78 5.89 10.94
N THR A 95 -1.70 4.93 11.03
CA THR A 95 -2.05 4.30 12.31
C THR A 95 -0.97 3.35 12.83
N LEU A 96 -0.03 2.94 11.96
CA LEU A 96 1.03 2.01 12.31
C LEU A 96 2.28 2.74 12.81
N ARG A 97 2.95 2.09 13.76
CA ARG A 97 4.29 2.46 14.20
C ARG A 97 5.26 2.40 13.02
N HIS A 98 6.13 3.39 12.91
CA HIS A 98 7.12 3.42 11.85
C HIS A 98 8.41 4.08 12.29
N GLU A 99 9.53 3.59 11.74
CA GLU A 99 10.84 4.17 11.92
C GLU A 99 11.14 5.10 10.75
N SER A 100 11.40 6.38 11.03
CA SER A 100 11.85 7.35 10.03
C SER A 100 13.36 7.25 9.81
N ILE A 101 13.81 7.53 8.58
CA ILE A 101 15.24 7.64 8.29
C ILE A 101 15.62 9.11 8.42
N SER A 102 16.61 9.40 9.27
CA SER A 102 17.13 10.77 9.42
C SER A 102 17.52 11.37 8.06
N ASN A 103 17.10 12.61 7.80
CA ASN A 103 17.31 13.34 6.55
C ASN A 103 16.75 12.63 5.29
N SER A 104 15.71 11.82 5.43
CA SER A 104 14.99 11.21 4.32
C SER A 104 13.48 11.21 4.57
N PRO A 105 12.65 11.43 3.54
CA PRO A 105 11.20 11.30 3.66
C PRO A 105 10.72 9.83 3.73
N LYS A 106 11.65 8.87 3.73
CA LYS A 106 11.33 7.43 3.75
C LYS A 106 11.15 6.94 5.19
N SER A 107 10.13 6.11 5.37
CA SER A 107 9.84 5.43 6.64
C SER A 107 9.60 3.93 6.42
N PHE A 108 9.97 3.15 7.43
CA PHE A 108 9.80 1.71 7.46
C PHE A 108 8.67 1.31 8.41
N PHE A 109 7.71 0.57 7.85
CA PHE A 109 6.59 -0.03 8.57
C PHE A 109 6.85 -1.51 8.74
N SER A 110 6.44 -2.10 9.87
CA SER A 110 6.51 -3.55 10.05
C SER A 110 5.65 -4.25 9.01
N TYR A 111 6.22 -5.20 8.28
CA TYR A 111 5.50 -6.00 7.29
C TYR A 111 4.33 -6.76 7.92
N VAL A 112 4.54 -7.31 9.11
CA VAL A 112 3.51 -8.06 9.85
C VAL A 112 2.33 -7.15 10.21
N ASP A 113 2.62 -5.93 10.67
CA ASP A 113 1.57 -4.98 11.06
C ASP A 113 0.79 -4.49 9.84
N VAL A 114 1.48 -4.23 8.72
CA VAL A 114 0.85 -3.86 7.44
C VAL A 114 -0.07 -4.96 6.93
N ARG A 115 0.38 -6.22 6.99
CA ARG A 115 -0.42 -7.38 6.60
C ARG A 115 -1.67 -7.52 7.49
N ASN A 116 -1.49 -7.47 8.81
CA ASN A 116 -2.59 -7.58 9.76
C ASN A 116 -3.62 -6.45 9.58
N LEU A 117 -3.17 -5.24 9.27
CA LEU A 117 -4.07 -4.11 8.99
C LEU A 117 -4.86 -4.34 7.71
N ALA A 118 -4.21 -4.84 6.65
CA ALA A 118 -4.88 -5.18 5.39
C ALA A 118 -5.92 -6.30 5.58
N GLU A 119 -5.59 -7.34 6.35
CA GLU A 119 -6.52 -8.41 6.69
C GLU A 119 -7.75 -7.89 7.48
N LYS A 120 -7.54 -6.98 8.44
CA LYS A 120 -8.63 -6.32 9.17
C LYS A 120 -9.51 -5.47 8.27
N LYS A 121 -8.91 -4.70 7.36
CA LYS A 121 -9.64 -3.86 6.39
C LYS A 121 -10.42 -4.68 5.38
N PHE A 122 -9.86 -5.83 4.98
CA PHE A 122 -10.55 -6.80 4.14
C PHE A 122 -11.77 -7.38 4.86
N ALA A 123 -11.59 -7.81 6.12
CA ALA A 123 -12.66 -8.38 6.94
C ALA A 123 -13.78 -7.37 7.26
N SER A 124 -13.49 -6.07 7.34
CA SER A 124 -14.50 -5.03 7.55
C SER A 124 -15.28 -4.65 6.28
N GLY A 125 -14.92 -5.18 5.10
CA GLY A 125 -15.56 -4.81 3.84
C GLY A 125 -15.19 -3.41 3.33
N ALA A 126 -14.31 -2.68 4.04
CA ALA A 126 -13.83 -1.35 3.65
C ALA A 126 -12.75 -1.37 2.55
N MET A 127 -12.34 -2.56 2.10
CA MET A 127 -11.36 -2.71 1.03
C MET A 127 -11.98 -2.43 -0.34
N LYS A 128 -11.15 -2.11 -1.34
CA LYS A 128 -11.65 -1.80 -2.70
C LYS A 128 -12.36 -3.02 -3.29
N ASP A 129 -13.50 -2.79 -3.93
CA ASP A 129 -14.25 -3.84 -4.62
C ASP A 129 -13.38 -4.59 -5.67
N GLY A 130 -13.48 -5.92 -5.68
CA GLY A 130 -12.65 -6.82 -6.50
C GLY A 130 -11.16 -6.88 -6.13
N TYR A 131 -10.78 -6.41 -4.93
CA TYR A 131 -9.41 -6.54 -4.47
C TYR A 131 -9.20 -7.83 -3.67
N ASP A 132 -8.15 -8.56 -4.02
CA ASP A 132 -7.68 -9.74 -3.28
C ASP A 132 -6.37 -9.41 -2.58
N LEU A 133 -6.22 -9.93 -1.37
CA LEU A 133 -4.97 -9.82 -0.61
C LEU A 133 -3.78 -10.38 -1.42
N PRO A 134 -2.59 -9.79 -1.32
CA PRO A 134 -1.41 -10.24 -2.05
C PRO A 134 -1.09 -11.72 -1.84
N GLU A 135 -1.39 -12.25 -0.65
CA GLU A 135 -1.23 -13.65 -0.27
C GLU A 135 -2.17 -14.58 -1.07
N LEU A 136 -3.41 -14.16 -1.30
CA LEU A 136 -4.38 -14.88 -2.13
C LEU A 136 -3.98 -14.82 -3.61
N ARG A 137 -3.51 -13.66 -4.07
CA ARG A 137 -2.99 -13.49 -5.44
C ARG A 137 -1.71 -14.28 -5.69
N ALA A 138 -0.86 -14.42 -4.68
CA ALA A 138 0.41 -15.13 -4.78
C ALA A 138 0.25 -16.63 -5.08
N LEU A 139 -0.94 -17.20 -4.83
CA LEU A 139 -1.28 -18.56 -5.25
C LEU A 139 -1.31 -18.67 -6.79
N VAL A 140 -1.83 -17.65 -7.47
CA VAL A 140 -2.04 -17.64 -8.92
C VAL A 140 -0.85 -17.01 -9.64
N GLU A 141 -0.31 -15.91 -9.12
CA GLU A 141 0.73 -15.10 -9.77
C GLU A 141 1.95 -14.87 -8.88
N ILE A 142 3.09 -14.51 -9.48
CA ILE A 142 4.28 -14.12 -8.71
C ILE A 142 4.11 -12.65 -8.29
N VAL A 143 3.74 -12.43 -7.03
CA VAL A 143 3.72 -11.08 -6.45
C VAL A 143 5.09 -10.78 -5.83
N SER A 144 5.84 -9.87 -6.45
CA SER A 144 7.06 -9.33 -5.87
C SER A 144 6.72 -8.20 -4.88
N ILE A 145 7.26 -8.30 -3.66
CA ILE A 145 7.21 -7.25 -2.65
C ILE A 145 8.64 -6.97 -2.21
N ARG A 146 9.04 -5.70 -2.26
CA ARG A 146 10.32 -5.27 -1.69
C ARG A 146 10.18 -5.23 -0.19
N LEU A 147 10.89 -6.14 0.47
CA LEU A 147 11.00 -6.17 1.91
C LEU A 147 12.38 -5.76 2.33
N PHE A 148 12.48 -5.26 3.55
CA PHE A 148 13.73 -4.86 4.17
C PHE A 148 13.89 -5.60 5.47
N ARG A 149 15.11 -5.97 5.84
CA ARG A 149 15.41 -6.55 7.13
C ARG A 149 16.22 -5.57 7.95
N LYS A 150 15.83 -5.39 9.21
CA LYS A 150 16.64 -4.68 10.19
C LYS A 150 17.92 -5.47 10.49
N ILE A 151 19.10 -4.90 10.25
CA ILE A 151 20.38 -5.63 10.38
C ILE A 151 21.05 -5.40 11.73
N ASP A 152 21.02 -4.18 12.28
CA ASP A 152 21.53 -3.85 13.62
C ASP A 152 21.18 -2.40 14.04
N HIS A 153 21.27 -2.08 15.33
CA HIS A 153 21.16 -0.70 15.84
C HIS A 153 22.49 0.07 15.83
N LEU A 154 23.61 -0.64 15.68
CA LEU A 154 24.93 -0.03 15.68
C LEU A 154 25.10 0.75 14.37
N PRO A 155 25.39 2.06 14.43
CA PRO A 155 25.66 2.84 13.24
C PRO A 155 26.98 2.35 12.65
N ASN A 156 26.94 1.40 11.74
CA ASN A 156 28.08 1.17 10.88
C ASN A 156 28.21 2.42 10.02
N ARG A 157 29.18 3.28 10.35
CA ARG A 157 29.34 4.68 9.90
C ARG A 157 29.33 4.85 8.37
N ARG A 158 29.41 3.76 7.61
CA ARG A 158 29.41 3.70 6.14
C ARG A 158 28.03 3.46 5.51
N VAL A 159 27.03 2.98 6.25
CA VAL A 159 25.72 2.64 5.69
C VAL A 159 24.67 3.63 6.18
N ARG A 160 23.98 4.27 5.24
CA ARG A 160 23.01 5.35 5.49
C ARG A 160 21.71 4.86 6.16
N THR A 161 21.46 3.55 6.16
CA THR A 161 20.23 2.94 6.70
C THR A 161 20.54 1.59 7.37
N ASN A 162 19.95 1.34 8.54
CA ASN A 162 20.10 0.08 9.27
C ASN A 162 19.19 -1.06 8.74
N TRP A 163 18.85 -0.98 7.45
CA TRP A 163 17.90 -1.83 6.75
C TRP A 163 18.56 -2.38 5.48
N SER A 164 18.57 -3.70 5.32
CA SER A 164 18.99 -4.39 4.09
C SER A 164 17.77 -4.72 3.26
N GLU A 165 17.78 -4.36 1.99
CA GLU A 165 16.79 -4.86 1.05
C GLU A 165 16.91 -6.38 0.94
N MET A 166 15.75 -7.04 0.94
CA MET A 166 15.60 -8.45 0.65
C MET A 166 14.82 -8.58 -0.64
N ASN A 167 15.42 -9.20 -1.64
CA ASN A 167 14.72 -9.59 -2.85
C ASN A 167 13.93 -10.87 -2.58
N VAL A 168 12.68 -10.73 -2.10
CA VAL A 168 11.80 -11.87 -1.78
C VAL A 168 10.53 -11.81 -2.62
N ASN A 169 10.14 -12.96 -3.18
CA ASN A 169 8.82 -13.14 -3.78
C ASN A 169 7.85 -13.66 -2.72
N LEU A 170 6.62 -13.14 -2.64
CA LEU A 170 5.64 -13.48 -1.59
C LEU A 170 5.36 -14.99 -1.46
N ARG A 171 5.45 -15.76 -2.57
CA ARG A 171 5.37 -17.23 -2.54
C ARG A 171 6.33 -17.89 -1.54
N LEU A 172 7.41 -17.21 -1.15
CA LEU A 172 8.43 -17.70 -0.24
C LEU A 172 8.23 -17.24 1.22
N ILE A 173 7.28 -16.33 1.48
CA ILE A 173 7.10 -15.69 2.81
C ILE A 173 6.17 -16.51 3.71
N GLY A 174 5.25 -17.30 3.15
CA GLY A 174 4.42 -18.23 3.91
C GLY A 174 5.22 -19.26 4.76
N ASN A 175 6.52 -19.41 4.46
CA ASN A 175 7.48 -20.25 5.19
C ASN A 175 8.61 -19.44 5.86
N TYR A 176 8.43 -18.13 6.07
CA TYR A 176 9.46 -17.25 6.64
C TYR A 176 9.17 -16.94 8.10
N ASP A 177 9.30 -17.96 8.92
CA ASP A 177 9.32 -17.96 10.40
C ASP A 177 10.74 -17.66 10.97
N GLY A 178 11.69 -17.28 10.11
CA GLY A 178 13.08 -17.02 10.50
C GLY A 178 13.89 -18.27 10.88
N THR A 179 13.29 -19.47 10.84
CA THR A 179 14.00 -20.73 11.16
C THR A 179 14.92 -21.15 10.02
N ARG A 180 14.48 -21.01 8.77
CA ARG A 180 15.24 -21.41 7.57
C ARG A 180 16.58 -20.67 7.39
N GLU A 181 16.69 -19.48 7.96
CA GLU A 181 17.92 -18.69 7.95
C GLU A 181 18.88 -19.06 9.08
N LYS A 182 18.35 -19.48 10.24
CA LYS A 182 19.13 -20.15 11.29
C LYS A 182 19.68 -21.48 10.78
N GLU A 183 18.91 -22.26 10.02
CA GLU A 183 19.38 -23.49 9.39
C GLU A 183 20.46 -23.25 8.34
N ARG A 184 20.35 -22.19 7.52
CA ARG A 184 21.42 -21.82 6.58
C ARG A 184 22.71 -21.38 7.27
N LYS A 185 22.61 -20.60 8.36
CA LYS A 185 23.78 -20.19 9.15
C LYS A 185 24.40 -21.37 9.92
N MET A 186 23.61 -22.28 10.46
CA MET A 186 24.11 -23.50 11.11
C MET A 186 24.67 -24.51 10.11
N GLY A 187 24.10 -24.63 8.91
CA GLY A 187 24.62 -25.45 7.82
C GLY A 187 25.97 -24.96 7.28
N ALA A 188 26.16 -23.63 7.19
CA ALA A 188 27.44 -23.03 6.82
C ALA A 188 28.51 -23.19 7.91
N ALA A 189 28.14 -23.11 9.18
CA ALA A 189 29.06 -23.35 10.30
C ALA A 189 29.50 -24.83 10.40
N ASN A 190 28.59 -25.77 10.17
CA ASN A 190 28.89 -27.21 10.20
C ASN A 190 29.60 -27.72 8.93
N GLY A 191 29.49 -27.01 7.80
CA GLY A 191 30.24 -27.29 6.57
C GLY A 191 31.72 -26.92 6.65
N ALA A 192 32.10 -26.00 7.54
CA ALA A 192 33.48 -25.59 7.75
C ALA A 192 34.30 -26.58 8.60
N VAL A 193 33.64 -27.44 9.39
CA VAL A 193 34.30 -28.42 10.28
C VAL A 193 34.65 -29.73 9.56
N LYS A 194 34.10 -29.99 8.35
CA LYS A 194 34.40 -31.19 7.55
C LYS A 194 35.48 -31.02 6.49
N LYS A 195 36.16 -29.86 6.45
CA LYS A 195 37.36 -29.61 5.64
C LYS A 195 38.47 -29.05 6.54
N ALA A 196 38.94 -29.87 7.47
CA ALA A 196 40.22 -29.71 8.14
C ALA A 196 40.84 -31.10 8.28
#